data_AF-A0A929BIS0-F1
#
_entry.id   AF-A0A929BIS0-F1
#
_cell.length_a   1.000
_cell.length_b   1.000
_cell.length_c   1.000
_cell.angle_alpha   90.00
_cell.angle_beta   90.00
_cell.angle_gamma   90.00
#
_symmetry.space_group_name_H-M   'P 1'
#
loop_
_entity.id
_entity.type
_entity.pdbx_description
1 polymer ?
#
loop_
_entity_poly.entity_id
_entity_poly.type
_entity_poly.pdbx_seq_one_letter_code
_entity_poly.pdbx_strand_id
1 'polypeptide(L)'
;MKKLLLLVCTIFIYSHLFTQENYVGFWKRDDSSIYEVKNHQATLVKVGSVLKKGNFKKGDVKIKDIRKDNEVISAYRRINNYEGELLRWQKVRIVSHNNVVDIIYEKTGEILTSLNRINKQDVVQIKNVVPHKIVGEWKRFNDGSIYSFEGDIAVIKRIGYVLEKGKFQQNQIKIRNINQIDNNSYYAQDRLNDLAGNVLVWNNVVINVDNNNLKIRSKSNNKVQQFQRIINNDNNEAIITENKIIKTEKKASFTDVSDVDINIPINNSVKSNTFALIVGNEDYSSFQVDLSNEVNVDFAANDAKVFKDYVVKTLAVPERNVILLTNATYGQMQQGISKLNKLSELSEGKAELIFYYAGHGLPDETTKEAYIMPVDISGSCVTSGIKINDIYKKLLEFPNKKVTVFLDACFT
;
A
#
# COMPACT_ATOMS: atom_id res chain seq x y z
N MET A 1 -18.70 -28.10 78.70
CA MET A 1 -19.38 -26.82 79.00
C MET A 1 -18.33 -25.74 78.95
N LYS A 2 -18.47 -24.61 78.27
CA LYS A 2 -19.58 -23.95 77.62
C LYS A 2 -18.88 -22.73 77.01
N LYS A 3 -19.28 -22.36 75.79
CA LYS A 3 -19.18 -20.99 75.25
C LYS A 3 -17.75 -20.48 74.98
N LEU A 4 -17.49 -19.62 74.02
CA LEU A 4 -18.22 -19.05 72.89
C LEU A 4 -17.28 -17.93 72.43
N LEU A 5 -16.76 -18.00 71.21
CA LEU A 5 -16.69 -16.92 70.21
C LEU A 5 -15.85 -17.49 69.06
N LEU A 6 -16.50 -17.95 67.98
CA LEU A 6 -16.79 -17.15 66.77
C LEU A 6 -15.50 -16.85 65.98
N LEU A 7 -15.41 -16.96 64.66
CA LEU A 7 -16.35 -17.23 63.57
C LEU A 7 -15.44 -17.17 62.31
N VAL A 8 -15.81 -17.88 61.23
CA VAL A 8 -15.40 -17.60 59.82
C VAL A 8 -13.94 -17.88 59.44
N CYS A 9 -13.66 -19.04 58.82
CA CYS A 9 -13.70 -19.20 57.35
C CYS A 9 -12.90 -20.44 56.94
N THR A 10 -13.64 -21.44 56.47
CA THR A 10 -13.39 -22.19 55.23
C THR A 10 -12.05 -21.95 54.51
N ILE A 11 -11.34 -23.07 54.30
CA ILE A 11 -10.51 -23.36 53.12
C ILE A 11 -9.16 -22.61 53.08
N PHE A 12 -8.13 -23.20 53.70
CA PHE A 12 -6.74 -23.06 53.24
C PHE A 12 -6.44 -24.13 52.18
N ILE A 13 -7.16 -24.04 51.06
CA ILE A 13 -6.77 -24.57 49.76
C ILE A 13 -6.96 -23.38 48.81
N TYR A 14 -6.06 -23.19 47.85
CA TYR A 14 -5.95 -22.05 46.93
C TYR A 14 -5.00 -20.93 47.38
N SER A 15 -3.74 -21.30 47.63
CA SER A 15 -2.58 -20.45 47.30
C SER A 15 -2.11 -20.62 45.84
N HIS A 16 -3.04 -20.94 44.94
CA HIS A 16 -2.89 -20.89 43.48
C HIS A 16 -4.20 -20.36 42.90
N LEU A 17 -4.14 -19.68 41.75
CA LEU A 17 -5.25 -19.05 41.02
C LEU A 17 -5.67 -17.67 41.54
N PHE A 18 -4.97 -16.63 41.08
CA PHE A 18 -5.60 -15.46 40.44
C PHE A 18 -4.54 -14.60 39.73
N THR A 19 -3.84 -15.15 38.72
CA THR A 19 -2.97 -14.34 37.82
C THR A 19 -2.94 -14.82 36.37
N GLN A 20 -3.89 -15.63 35.90
CA GLN A 20 -4.04 -15.93 34.47
C GLN A 20 -5.28 -15.26 33.91
N GLU A 21 -5.21 -13.93 33.84
CA GLU A 21 -6.05 -13.21 32.90
C GLU A 21 -5.52 -13.50 31.49
N ASN A 22 -6.28 -14.22 30.66
CA ASN A 22 -5.87 -14.68 29.31
C ASN A 22 -5.37 -13.56 28.38
N TYR A 23 -5.62 -12.30 28.73
CA TYR A 23 -5.19 -11.12 27.99
C TYR A 23 -3.86 -10.52 28.47
N VAL A 24 -3.24 -10.99 29.56
CA VAL A 24 -1.94 -10.47 29.99
C VAL A 24 -0.83 -10.96 29.06
N GLY A 25 0.04 -10.03 28.65
CA GLY A 25 1.15 -10.31 27.74
C GLY A 25 1.27 -9.30 26.61
N PHE A 26 1.91 -9.72 25.52
CA PHE A 26 2.13 -8.88 24.35
C PHE A 26 1.17 -9.24 23.23
N TRP A 27 0.62 -8.20 22.61
CA TRP A 27 -0.39 -8.32 21.58
C TRP A 27 -0.01 -7.46 20.39
N LYS A 28 -0.10 -8.03 19.20
CA LYS A 28 0.21 -7.38 17.94
C LYS A 28 -1.07 -7.15 17.14
N ARG A 29 -1.25 -5.92 16.68
CA ARG A 29 -2.28 -5.54 15.72
C ARG A 29 -1.74 -5.65 14.30
N ASP A 30 -2.62 -5.75 13.31
CA ASP A 30 -2.26 -5.94 11.90
C ASP A 30 -1.35 -4.83 11.35
N ASP A 31 -1.48 -3.61 11.86
CA ASP A 31 -0.58 -2.49 11.53
C ASP A 31 0.82 -2.60 12.16
N SER A 32 1.14 -3.74 12.78
CA SER A 32 2.37 -4.00 13.54
C SER A 32 2.56 -3.15 14.79
N SER A 33 1.51 -2.48 15.29
CA SER A 33 1.52 -1.93 16.64
C SER A 33 1.60 -3.07 17.64
N ILE A 34 2.47 -2.91 18.64
CA ILE A 34 2.61 -3.87 19.73
C ILE A 34 2.18 -3.21 21.02
N TYR A 35 1.34 -3.91 21.76
CA TYR A 35 0.79 -3.51 23.04
C TYR A 35 1.27 -4.48 24.12
N GLU A 36 1.66 -3.94 25.26
CA GLU A 36 1.85 -4.73 26.48
C GLU A 36 0.62 -4.54 27.34
N VAL A 37 -0.02 -5.65 27.70
CA VAL A 37 -1.18 -5.66 28.59
C VAL A 37 -0.73 -6.14 29.96
N LYS A 38 -0.81 -5.24 30.94
CA LYS A 38 -0.53 -5.48 32.35
C LYS A 38 -1.22 -4.43 33.20
N ASN A 39 -1.42 -4.71 34.49
CA ASN A 39 -2.02 -3.77 35.44
C ASN A 39 -3.35 -3.18 34.94
N HIS A 40 -4.20 -4.00 34.34
CA HIS A 40 -5.52 -3.61 33.80
C HIS A 40 -5.47 -2.56 32.67
N GLN A 41 -4.35 -2.43 31.98
CA GLN A 41 -4.15 -1.48 30.87
C GLN A 41 -3.39 -2.11 29.71
N ALA A 42 -3.69 -1.67 28.48
CA ALA A 42 -2.91 -1.96 27.29
C ALA A 42 -2.10 -0.72 26.88
N THR A 43 -0.78 -0.82 26.99
CA THR A 43 0.17 0.26 26.70
C THR A 43 0.91 -0.01 25.40
N LEU A 44 1.01 1.02 24.55
CA LEU A 44 1.71 0.92 23.28
C LEU A 44 3.22 0.80 23.50
N VAL A 45 3.83 -0.33 23.13
CA VAL A 45 5.28 -0.55 23.24
C VAL A 45 6.02 -0.39 21.92
N LYS A 46 5.33 -0.55 20.78
CA LYS A 46 5.81 -0.23 19.43
C LYS A 46 4.68 0.42 18.64
N VAL A 47 4.94 1.57 18.03
CA VAL A 47 3.97 2.25 17.17
C VAL A 47 3.97 1.60 15.79
N GLY A 48 2.82 1.08 15.37
CA GLY A 48 2.61 0.50 14.05
C GLY A 48 2.43 1.55 12.95
N SER A 49 2.28 1.07 11.72
CA SER A 49 2.21 1.89 10.50
C SER A 49 0.98 2.79 10.43
N VAL A 50 -0.16 2.36 11.00
CA VAL A 50 -1.44 3.08 10.93
C VAL A 50 -1.60 4.07 12.08
N LEU A 51 -1.11 3.75 13.28
CA LEU A 51 -1.11 4.70 14.42
C LEU A 51 -0.27 5.96 14.16
N LYS A 52 0.65 5.96 13.19
CA LYS A 52 1.36 7.19 12.81
C LYS A 52 0.46 8.26 12.14
N LYS A 53 -0.76 7.91 11.69
CA LYS A 53 -1.71 8.86 11.08
C LYS A 53 -2.29 9.90 12.06
N GLY A 54 -2.04 9.82 13.37
CA GLY A 54 -2.50 10.82 14.34
C GLY A 54 -1.67 10.87 15.63
N ASN A 55 -0.38 11.17 15.54
CA ASN A 55 0.60 11.39 16.63
C ASN A 55 0.45 10.52 17.90
N PHE A 56 0.73 9.22 17.79
CA PHE A 56 0.84 8.32 18.94
C PHE A 56 2.29 8.03 19.33
N LYS A 57 2.56 7.90 20.63
CA LYS A 57 3.90 7.66 21.18
C LYS A 57 3.96 6.32 21.93
N LYS A 58 5.15 5.73 21.96
CA LYS A 58 5.44 4.62 22.86
C LYS A 58 5.16 5.06 24.30
N GLY A 59 4.47 4.22 25.07
CA GLY A 59 4.02 4.53 26.42
C GLY A 59 2.57 4.99 26.50
N ASP A 60 1.92 5.32 25.38
CA ASP A 60 0.51 5.68 25.41
C ASP A 60 -0.38 4.53 25.89
N VAL A 61 -1.28 4.81 26.82
CA VAL A 61 -2.37 3.90 27.19
C VAL A 61 -3.45 3.96 26.12
N LYS A 62 -3.88 2.79 25.64
CA LYS A 62 -4.83 2.64 24.53
C LYS A 62 -6.12 1.97 24.94
N ILE A 63 -6.01 1.06 25.89
CA ILE A 63 -7.14 0.46 26.60
C ILE A 63 -6.84 0.59 28.08
N LYS A 64 -7.84 1.00 28.86
CA LYS A 64 -7.73 1.13 30.32
C LYS A 64 -8.92 0.50 31.02
N ASP A 65 -8.76 0.35 32.34
CA ASP A 65 -9.78 -0.18 33.23
C ASP A 65 -10.31 -1.54 32.75
N ILE A 66 -9.39 -2.40 32.29
CA ILE A 66 -9.73 -3.76 31.85
C ILE A 66 -10.17 -4.55 33.09
N ARG A 67 -11.44 -4.96 33.10
CA ARG A 67 -12.07 -5.68 34.21
C ARG A 67 -12.76 -6.91 33.69
N LYS A 68 -12.65 -8.02 34.41
CA LYS A 68 -13.38 -9.24 34.14
C LYS A 68 -14.56 -9.35 35.10
N ASP A 69 -15.77 -9.28 34.54
CA ASP A 69 -17.01 -9.51 35.27
C ASP A 69 -17.67 -10.76 34.67
N ASN A 70 -17.65 -11.87 35.42
CA ASN A 70 -18.05 -13.20 34.94
C ASN A 70 -17.24 -13.63 33.70
N GLU A 71 -17.93 -13.97 32.59
CA GLU A 71 -17.31 -14.36 31.32
C GLU A 71 -17.02 -13.17 30.40
N VAL A 72 -17.43 -11.95 30.78
CA VAL A 72 -17.30 -10.76 29.94
C VAL A 72 -16.17 -9.88 30.47
N ILE A 73 -15.21 -9.56 29.61
CA ILE A 73 -14.19 -8.57 29.90
C ILE A 73 -14.67 -7.23 29.37
N SER A 74 -14.74 -6.22 30.23
CA SER A 74 -15.08 -4.85 29.87
C SER A 74 -13.87 -3.93 30.00
N ALA A 75 -13.79 -2.90 29.16
CA ALA A 75 -12.72 -1.92 29.21
C ALA A 75 -13.14 -0.61 28.53
N TYR A 76 -12.23 0.36 28.50
CA TYR A 76 -12.40 1.58 27.72
C TYR A 76 -11.29 1.73 26.69
N ARG A 77 -11.67 1.92 25.43
CA ARG A 77 -10.78 2.25 24.32
C ARG A 77 -10.62 3.76 24.19
N ARG A 78 -9.39 4.19 23.91
CA ARG A 78 -9.05 5.57 23.62
C ARG A 78 -9.56 6.00 22.24
N ILE A 79 -10.33 7.09 22.17
CA ILE A 79 -10.76 7.74 20.92
C ILE A 79 -10.09 9.10 20.82
N ASN A 80 -9.51 9.40 19.67
CA ASN A 80 -8.67 10.56 19.46
C ASN A 80 -9.11 11.39 18.25
N ASN A 81 -8.67 12.65 18.21
CA ASN A 81 -8.75 13.50 17.02
C ASN A 81 -7.62 13.18 16.04
N TYR A 82 -7.61 13.85 14.89
CA TYR A 82 -6.57 13.68 13.86
C TYR A 82 -5.15 14.03 14.36
N GLU A 83 -5.03 14.85 15.39
CA GLU A 83 -3.76 15.31 15.96
C GLU A 83 -3.21 14.39 17.06
N GLY A 84 -3.95 13.32 17.42
CA GLY A 84 -3.53 12.35 18.44
C GLY A 84 -3.94 12.67 19.87
N GLU A 85 -4.71 13.72 20.05
CA GLU A 85 -5.23 14.13 21.35
C GLU A 85 -6.44 13.29 21.74
N LEU A 86 -6.60 13.05 23.04
CA LEU A 86 -7.72 12.28 23.57
C LEU A 86 -9.02 13.06 23.43
N LEU A 87 -9.96 12.56 22.62
CA LEU A 87 -11.33 13.08 22.57
C LEU A 87 -12.18 12.50 23.69
N ARG A 88 -12.22 11.16 23.80
CA ARG A 88 -13.00 10.46 24.83
C ARG A 88 -12.57 9.01 25.01
N TRP A 89 -13.04 8.41 26.08
CA TRP A 89 -12.96 6.97 26.32
C TRP A 89 -14.28 6.30 25.92
N GLN A 90 -14.21 5.31 25.03
CA GLN A 90 -15.37 4.55 24.55
C GLN A 90 -15.41 3.19 25.24
N LYS A 91 -16.56 2.83 25.83
CA LYS A 91 -16.75 1.55 26.49
C LYS A 91 -16.74 0.40 25.46
N VAL A 92 -15.97 -0.65 25.74
CA VAL A 92 -15.77 -1.80 24.86
C VAL A 92 -15.82 -3.10 25.65
N ARG A 93 -16.18 -4.17 24.96
CA ARG A 93 -16.02 -5.54 25.44
C ARG A 93 -14.81 -6.17 24.78
N ILE A 94 -14.12 -7.04 25.50
CA ILE A 94 -12.98 -7.79 25.03
C ILE A 94 -13.39 -9.26 25.01
N VAL A 95 -13.37 -9.87 23.82
CA VAL A 95 -13.67 -11.28 23.65
C VAL A 95 -12.40 -11.98 23.20
N SER A 96 -12.01 -13.02 23.94
CA SER A 96 -10.82 -13.80 23.63
C SER A 96 -11.23 -15.16 23.09
N HIS A 97 -10.60 -15.56 21.98
CA HIS A 97 -10.70 -16.91 21.44
C HIS A 97 -9.33 -17.33 20.91
N ASN A 98 -8.85 -18.49 21.36
CA ASN A 98 -7.50 -18.99 21.05
C ASN A 98 -6.40 -17.96 21.36
N ASN A 99 -5.64 -17.55 20.34
CA ASN A 99 -4.56 -16.55 20.41
C ASN A 99 -4.99 -15.17 19.90
N VAL A 100 -6.29 -14.96 19.71
CA VAL A 100 -6.87 -13.72 19.18
C VAL A 100 -7.73 -13.07 20.26
N VAL A 101 -7.69 -11.75 20.29
CA VAL A 101 -8.57 -10.91 21.09
C VAL A 101 -9.26 -9.90 20.21
N ASP A 102 -10.58 -9.88 20.26
CA ASP A 102 -11.42 -8.89 19.59
C ASP A 102 -11.84 -7.80 20.57
N ILE A 103 -11.68 -6.55 20.15
CA ILE A 103 -12.19 -5.37 20.85
C ILE A 103 -13.51 -4.98 20.20
N ILE A 104 -14.60 -5.13 20.93
CA ILE A 104 -15.95 -5.00 20.42
C ILE A 104 -16.60 -3.75 21.01
N TYR A 105 -17.24 -2.93 20.18
CA TYR A 105 -17.99 -1.79 20.68
C TYR A 105 -19.22 -2.29 21.45
N GLU A 106 -19.34 -1.91 22.73
CA GLU A 106 -20.37 -2.46 23.61
C GLU A 106 -21.79 -2.13 23.14
N LYS A 107 -22.00 -0.95 22.55
CA LYS A 107 -23.34 -0.50 22.13
C LYS A 107 -23.86 -1.21 20.88
N THR A 108 -22.99 -1.46 19.89
CA THR A 108 -23.40 -2.00 18.58
C THR A 108 -23.04 -3.46 18.38
N GLY A 109 -22.09 -3.99 19.15
CA GLY A 109 -21.54 -5.34 18.93
C GLY A 109 -20.54 -5.42 17.78
N GLU A 110 -20.17 -4.29 17.16
CA GLU A 110 -19.19 -4.23 16.07
C GLU A 110 -17.77 -4.55 16.56
N ILE A 111 -17.05 -5.40 15.83
CA ILE A 111 -15.63 -5.67 16.07
C ILE A 111 -14.83 -4.46 15.57
N LEU A 112 -14.23 -3.71 16.49
CA LEU A 112 -13.45 -2.51 16.18
C LEU A 112 -12.02 -2.83 15.75
N THR A 113 -11.43 -3.88 16.32
CA THR A 113 -10.08 -4.36 15.98
C THR A 113 -9.84 -5.74 16.59
N SER A 114 -9.00 -6.53 15.94
CA SER A 114 -8.49 -7.80 16.45
C SER A 114 -6.98 -7.69 16.74
N LEU A 115 -6.51 -8.44 17.72
CA LEU A 115 -5.09 -8.52 18.09
C LEU A 115 -4.66 -9.98 18.27
N ASN A 116 -3.44 -10.29 17.82
CA ASN A 116 -2.83 -11.60 17.95
C ASN A 116 -1.81 -11.61 19.10
N ARG A 117 -1.81 -12.68 19.90
CA ARG A 117 -0.83 -12.88 20.98
C ARG A 117 0.56 -13.13 20.41
N ILE A 118 1.59 -12.50 21.01
CA ILE A 118 3.00 -12.70 20.62
C ILE A 118 3.89 -12.97 21.84
N ASN A 119 5.05 -13.62 21.63
CA ASN A 119 5.97 -13.97 22.71
C ASN A 119 6.91 -12.81 23.08
N LYS A 120 7.34 -12.78 24.35
CA LYS A 120 8.26 -11.75 24.86
C LYS A 120 9.63 -11.75 24.16
N GLN A 121 10.12 -12.91 23.73
CA GLN A 121 11.40 -13.02 23.00
C GLN A 121 11.35 -12.31 21.64
N ASP A 122 10.24 -12.44 20.91
CA ASP A 122 10.01 -11.75 19.64
C ASP A 122 10.04 -10.21 19.83
N VAL A 123 9.54 -9.73 20.97
CA VAL A 123 9.58 -8.30 21.32
C VAL A 123 11.01 -7.83 21.63
N VAL A 124 11.85 -8.66 22.25
CA VAL A 124 13.25 -8.31 22.59
C VAL A 124 14.14 -8.28 21.35
N GLN A 125 13.96 -9.21 20.41
CA GLN A 125 14.67 -9.18 19.13
C GLN A 125 14.39 -7.88 18.35
N ILE A 126 13.14 -7.38 18.41
CA ILE A 126 12.76 -6.10 17.79
C ILE A 126 13.42 -4.89 18.49
N LYS A 127 13.73 -4.99 19.79
CA LYS A 127 14.37 -3.90 20.57
C LYS A 127 15.89 -3.82 20.36
N ASN A 128 16.55 -4.91 19.97
CA ASN A 128 18.01 -5.00 19.83
C ASN A 128 18.54 -4.61 18.44
N VAL A 129 17.67 -4.20 17.51
CA VAL A 129 18.09 -3.65 16.23
C VAL A 129 18.64 -2.23 16.46
N VAL A 130 19.96 -2.05 16.35
CA VAL A 130 20.60 -0.73 16.40
C VAL A 130 20.04 0.11 15.25
N PRO A 131 19.51 1.31 15.53
CA PRO A 131 18.91 2.09 14.47
C PRO A 131 19.96 2.49 13.44
N HIS A 132 19.86 1.99 12.21
CA HIS A 132 20.65 2.51 11.11
C HIS A 132 20.09 3.88 10.77
N LYS A 133 20.93 4.91 10.65
CA LYS A 133 20.49 6.25 10.25
C LYS A 133 20.78 6.46 8.78
N ILE A 134 19.84 7.05 8.06
CA ILE A 134 20.10 7.59 6.72
C ILE A 134 20.98 8.82 6.91
N VAL A 135 22.23 8.78 6.46
CA VAL A 135 23.19 9.88 6.65
C VAL A 135 23.86 10.28 5.34
N GLY A 136 24.21 11.56 5.24
CA GLY A 136 24.97 12.13 4.12
C GLY A 136 24.10 12.75 3.04
N GLU A 137 24.72 13.08 1.91
CA GLU A 137 24.05 13.77 0.79
C GLU A 137 23.52 12.80 -0.27
N TRP A 138 22.31 13.10 -0.76
CA TRP A 138 21.58 12.29 -1.71
C TRP A 138 21.05 13.16 -2.84
N LYS A 139 21.37 12.79 -4.08
CA LYS A 139 20.92 13.46 -5.30
C LYS A 139 19.67 12.79 -5.84
N ARG A 140 18.60 13.56 -6.04
CA ARG A 140 17.35 13.06 -6.62
C ARG A 140 17.47 12.92 -8.13
N PHE A 141 17.03 11.79 -8.69
CA PHE A 141 17.23 11.46 -10.11
C PHE A 141 16.48 12.39 -11.06
N ASN A 142 15.22 12.71 -10.75
CA ASN A 142 14.32 13.39 -11.68
C ASN A 142 14.61 14.89 -11.87
N ASP A 143 15.29 15.54 -10.92
CA ASP A 143 15.50 16.98 -10.93
C ASP A 143 16.92 17.40 -10.52
N GLY A 144 17.75 16.46 -10.05
CA GLY A 144 19.12 16.74 -9.64
C GLY A 144 19.27 17.53 -8.34
N SER A 145 18.19 17.74 -7.59
CA SER A 145 18.22 18.37 -6.26
C SER A 145 19.05 17.52 -5.30
N ILE A 146 19.77 18.18 -4.39
CA ILE A 146 20.60 17.53 -3.38
C ILE A 146 19.96 17.72 -2.01
N TYR A 147 19.86 16.64 -1.25
CA TYR A 147 19.32 16.61 0.09
C TYR A 147 20.38 16.09 1.06
N SER A 148 20.59 16.79 2.18
CA SER A 148 21.37 16.25 3.30
C SER A 148 20.42 15.57 4.28
N PHE A 149 20.68 14.29 4.57
CA PHE A 149 19.98 13.53 5.59
C PHE A 149 20.84 13.52 6.87
N GLU A 150 20.29 14.09 7.93
CA GLU A 150 20.95 14.23 9.23
C GLU A 150 19.93 13.93 10.34
N GLY A 151 20.16 12.86 11.10
CA GLY A 151 19.27 12.48 12.19
C GLY A 151 17.90 12.00 11.69
N ASP A 152 16.85 12.78 12.00
CA ASP A 152 15.45 12.47 11.72
C ASP A 152 14.83 13.37 10.61
N ILE A 153 15.64 14.18 9.93
CA ILE A 153 15.22 15.10 8.88
C ILE A 153 16.08 14.99 7.61
N ALA A 154 15.53 15.50 6.50
CA ALA A 154 16.29 15.80 5.29
C ALA A 154 16.02 17.23 4.80
N VAL A 155 17.08 17.96 4.50
CA VAL A 155 17.05 19.36 4.07
C VAL A 155 17.57 19.52 2.64
N ILE A 156 16.99 20.44 1.87
CA ILE A 156 17.43 20.74 0.51
C ILE A 156 18.74 21.54 0.57
N LYS A 157 19.85 20.95 0.14
CA LYS A 157 21.15 21.63 0.01
C LYS A 157 21.33 22.31 -1.34
N ARG A 158 20.77 21.72 -2.40
CA ARG A 158 20.76 22.29 -3.75
C ARG A 158 19.42 22.06 -4.42
N ILE A 159 18.84 23.11 -4.99
CA ILE A 159 17.58 23.06 -5.73
C ILE A 159 17.88 22.63 -7.17
N GLY A 160 17.21 21.57 -7.63
CA GLY A 160 17.31 21.02 -8.97
C GLY A 160 16.48 21.79 -10.01
N TYR A 161 16.57 21.39 -11.28
CA TYR A 161 15.98 22.15 -12.39
C TYR A 161 14.44 22.12 -12.46
N VAL A 162 13.80 21.08 -11.91
CA VAL A 162 12.32 20.97 -11.85
C VAL A 162 11.74 21.76 -10.67
N LEU A 163 12.54 22.02 -9.64
CA LEU A 163 12.09 22.81 -8.50
C LEU A 163 12.36 24.29 -8.80
N GLU A 164 11.31 25.07 -9.07
CA GLU A 164 11.45 26.50 -9.35
C GLU A 164 12.13 27.23 -8.18
N LYS A 165 13.22 27.96 -8.50
CA LYS A 165 13.84 28.90 -7.56
C LYS A 165 12.81 29.97 -7.17
N GLY A 166 12.47 30.03 -5.88
CA GLY A 166 11.41 30.89 -5.34
C GLY A 166 10.32 30.10 -4.60
N LYS A 167 9.97 28.89 -5.09
CA LYS A 167 9.00 27.99 -4.42
C LYS A 167 9.64 27.10 -3.34
N PHE A 168 10.94 26.86 -3.46
CA PHE A 168 11.77 26.14 -2.50
C PHE A 168 12.98 26.98 -2.10
N GLN A 169 13.42 26.82 -0.84
CA GLN A 169 14.56 27.55 -0.29
C GLN A 169 15.69 26.58 0.06
N GLN A 170 16.93 27.06 -0.03
CA GLN A 170 18.08 26.30 0.45
C GLN A 170 17.98 26.10 1.97
N ASN A 171 18.43 24.95 2.46
CA ASN A 171 18.30 24.45 3.83
C ASN A 171 16.85 24.23 4.31
N GLN A 172 15.86 24.32 3.43
CA GLN A 172 14.48 24.01 3.77
C GLN A 172 14.31 22.52 4.06
N ILE A 173 13.60 22.20 5.15
CA ILE A 173 13.23 20.82 5.48
C ILE A 173 12.24 20.33 4.44
N LYS A 174 12.60 19.23 3.76
CA LYS A 174 11.72 18.52 2.84
C LYS A 174 11.15 17.25 3.45
N ILE A 175 11.95 16.59 4.30
CA ILE A 175 11.55 15.34 4.94
C ILE A 175 11.77 15.45 6.44
N ARG A 176 10.82 14.96 7.23
CA ARG A 176 10.91 14.96 8.69
C ARG A 176 10.37 13.68 9.30
N ASN A 177 10.58 13.52 10.60
CA ASN A 177 10.08 12.39 11.39
C ASN A 177 10.54 11.04 10.81
N ILE A 178 11.80 10.95 10.38
CA ILE A 178 12.37 9.71 9.83
C ILE A 178 12.55 8.69 10.97
N ASN A 179 11.85 7.56 10.86
CA ASN A 179 11.79 6.53 11.88
C ASN A 179 11.94 5.15 11.25
N GLN A 180 12.94 4.40 11.68
CA GLN A 180 13.23 3.07 11.14
C GLN A 180 12.11 2.06 11.42
N ILE A 181 11.85 1.23 10.41
CA ILE A 181 10.88 0.13 10.41
C ILE A 181 11.62 -1.19 10.63
N ASP A 182 12.68 -1.38 9.84
CA ASP A 182 13.59 -2.52 9.77
C ASP A 182 14.96 -2.05 9.26
N ASN A 183 15.91 -2.96 9.04
CA ASN A 183 17.30 -2.62 8.68
C ASN A 183 17.45 -1.60 7.54
N ASN A 184 16.55 -1.61 6.56
CA ASN A 184 16.69 -0.81 5.33
C ASN A 184 15.49 0.12 5.06
N SER A 185 14.45 0.07 5.88
CA SER A 185 13.20 0.80 5.62
C SER A 185 12.84 1.75 6.75
N TYR A 186 12.26 2.90 6.41
CA TYR A 186 11.92 3.98 7.32
C TYR A 186 10.55 4.57 6.98
N TYR A 187 9.82 5.03 7.99
CA TYR A 187 8.67 5.92 7.82
C TYR A 187 9.12 7.36 7.97
N ALA A 188 8.62 8.26 7.15
CA ALA A 188 8.87 9.69 7.28
C ALA A 188 7.66 10.50 6.77
N GLN A 189 7.81 11.82 6.74
CA GLN A 189 6.86 12.74 6.12
C GLN A 189 7.56 13.60 5.09
N ASP A 190 7.00 13.67 3.87
CA ASP A 190 7.45 14.56 2.79
C ASP A 190 6.54 15.77 2.70
N ARG A 191 7.15 16.95 2.55
CA ARG A 191 6.47 18.23 2.46
C ARG A 191 5.82 18.40 1.08
N LEU A 192 4.51 18.60 1.02
CA LEU A 192 3.84 19.11 -0.17
C LEU A 192 3.69 20.63 -0.07
N ASN A 193 3.95 21.34 -1.17
CA ASN A 193 3.80 22.79 -1.23
C ASN A 193 2.69 23.19 -2.20
N ASP A 194 2.09 24.35 -1.98
CA ASP A 194 1.25 25.02 -2.97
C ASP A 194 2.10 25.66 -4.07
N LEU A 195 1.43 26.26 -5.06
CA LEU A 195 2.08 27.01 -6.14
C LEU A 195 2.90 28.20 -5.62
N ALA A 196 2.62 28.73 -4.43
CA ALA A 196 3.36 29.83 -3.82
C ALA A 196 4.56 29.37 -2.95
N GLY A 197 4.76 28.05 -2.80
CA GLY A 197 5.83 27.48 -1.97
C GLY A 197 5.50 27.33 -0.49
N ASN A 198 4.28 27.65 -0.06
CA ASN A 198 3.81 27.39 1.31
C ASN A 198 3.54 25.90 1.50
N VAL A 199 3.65 25.41 2.73
CA VAL A 199 3.32 24.01 3.03
C VAL A 199 1.81 23.81 2.93
N LEU A 200 1.37 22.91 2.05
CA LEU A 200 -0.01 22.43 2.03
C LEU A 200 -0.22 21.34 3.07
N VAL A 201 0.60 20.29 3.01
CA VAL A 201 0.46 19.11 3.87
C VAL A 201 1.78 18.36 3.99
N TRP A 202 1.93 17.60 5.08
CA TRP A 202 3.01 16.64 5.26
C TRP A 202 2.50 15.23 4.93
N ASN A 203 2.87 14.72 3.77
CA ASN A 203 2.45 13.41 3.29
C ASN A 203 3.28 12.29 3.92
N ASN A 204 2.63 11.24 4.41
CA ASN A 204 3.33 10.09 4.95
C ASN A 204 4.04 9.32 3.83
N VAL A 205 5.33 9.04 4.02
CA VAL A 205 6.17 8.34 3.06
C VAL A 205 6.91 7.16 3.70
N VAL A 206 7.29 6.20 2.86
CA VAL A 206 8.21 5.12 3.21
C VAL A 206 9.52 5.33 2.47
N ILE A 207 10.63 5.38 3.19
CA ILE A 207 11.97 5.45 2.63
C ILE A 207 12.57 4.05 2.66
N ASN A 208 13.08 3.57 1.54
CA ASN A 208 13.82 2.32 1.44
C ASN A 208 15.23 2.65 0.99
N VAL A 209 16.23 2.13 1.69
CA VAL A 209 17.65 2.36 1.42
C VAL A 209 18.28 1.03 1.02
N ASP A 210 18.89 1.02 -0.16
CA ASP A 210 19.65 -0.11 -0.68
C ASP A 210 21.02 0.40 -1.12
N ASN A 211 22.02 0.20 -0.26
CA ASN A 211 23.39 0.68 -0.46
C ASN A 211 23.44 2.18 -0.78
N ASN A 212 23.75 2.52 -2.03
CA ASN A 212 23.87 3.90 -2.52
C ASN A 212 22.58 4.41 -3.19
N ASN A 213 21.48 3.65 -3.13
CA ASN A 213 20.19 4.04 -3.68
C ASN A 213 19.18 4.22 -2.55
N LEU A 214 18.35 5.24 -2.69
CA LEU A 214 17.27 5.53 -1.75
C LEU A 214 15.99 5.81 -2.52
N LYS A 215 14.88 5.21 -2.08
CA LYS A 215 13.56 5.39 -2.67
C LYS A 215 12.57 5.87 -1.64
N ILE A 216 11.91 6.99 -1.91
CA ILE A 216 10.89 7.57 -1.04
C ILE A 216 9.55 7.40 -1.74
N ARG A 217 8.69 6.56 -1.18
CA ARG A 217 7.35 6.31 -1.70
C ARG A 217 6.33 7.05 -0.85
N SER A 218 5.57 7.94 -1.47
CA SER A 218 4.41 8.54 -0.84
C SER A 218 3.25 7.56 -0.78
N LYS A 219 2.64 7.42 0.41
CA LYS A 219 1.51 6.51 0.62
C LYS A 219 0.19 7.04 0.08
N SER A 220 0.06 8.35 -0.09
CA SER A 220 -1.21 8.97 -0.53
C SER A 220 -1.38 8.98 -2.04
N ASN A 221 -0.30 8.99 -2.81
CA ASN A 221 -0.35 9.15 -4.27
C ASN A 221 0.64 8.24 -5.00
N ASN A 222 1.13 7.17 -4.34
CA ASN A 222 2.10 6.20 -4.85
C ASN A 222 3.37 6.78 -5.52
N LYS A 223 3.63 8.09 -5.38
CA LYS A 223 4.75 8.77 -6.00
C LYS A 223 6.04 8.22 -5.43
N VAL A 224 6.91 7.72 -6.30
CA VAL A 224 8.23 7.23 -5.94
C VAL A 224 9.28 8.25 -6.36
N GLN A 225 9.97 8.83 -5.39
CA GLN A 225 11.16 9.63 -5.61
C GLN A 225 12.38 8.73 -5.44
N GLN A 226 13.27 8.77 -6.41
CA GLN A 226 14.50 7.99 -6.38
C GLN A 226 15.70 8.92 -6.17
N PHE A 227 16.66 8.45 -5.40
CA PHE A 227 17.86 9.18 -5.03
C PHE A 227 19.08 8.28 -5.13
N GLN A 228 20.21 8.88 -5.47
CA GLN A 228 21.52 8.27 -5.44
C GLN A 228 22.40 8.99 -4.43
N ARG A 229 23.16 8.24 -3.63
CA ARG A 229 24.10 8.80 -2.66
C ARG A 229 25.20 9.56 -3.40
N ILE A 230 25.52 10.75 -2.92
CA ILE A 230 26.69 11.50 -3.38
C ILE A 230 27.88 10.98 -2.58
N ILE A 231 28.82 10.38 -3.30
CA ILE A 231 30.11 9.96 -2.75
C ILE A 231 31.09 11.03 -3.19
N ASN A 232 31.51 11.88 -2.27
CA ASN A 232 32.63 12.78 -2.56
C ASN A 232 33.87 11.91 -2.62
N ASN A 233 34.42 11.71 -3.83
CA ASN A 233 35.73 11.09 -4.03
C ASN A 233 36.86 12.07 -3.70
N ASP A 234 36.69 12.82 -2.60
CA ASP A 234 37.73 13.60 -1.94
C ASP A 234 37.60 13.30 -0.45
N ASN A 235 38.04 12.09 -0.10
CA ASN A 235 38.75 11.68 1.11
C ASN A 235 38.63 10.16 1.23
N ASN A 236 39.70 9.48 0.82
CA ASN A 236 39.91 8.06 1.10
C ASN A 236 39.90 7.80 2.62
N GLU A 237 39.56 6.55 2.94
CA GLU A 237 39.87 5.75 4.13
C GLU A 237 38.77 5.50 5.18
N ALA A 238 38.54 4.19 5.40
CA ALA A 238 37.72 3.51 6.40
C ALA A 238 36.19 3.59 6.18
N ILE A 239 35.43 2.53 5.89
CA ILE A 239 35.55 1.11 6.24
C ILE A 239 34.89 0.29 5.12
N ILE A 240 35.68 -0.35 4.27
CA ILE A 240 35.29 -1.59 3.58
C ILE A 240 35.99 -2.71 4.34
N THR A 241 35.34 -3.26 5.36
CA THR A 241 35.58 -4.65 5.78
C THR A 241 34.41 -5.12 6.65
N GLU A 242 33.98 -6.37 6.40
CA GLU A 242 32.98 -7.15 7.15
C GLU A 242 31.51 -6.72 6.91
N ASN A 243 30.68 -7.40 6.13
CA ASN A 243 30.52 -8.84 5.99
C ASN A 243 30.03 -9.22 4.59
N LYS A 244 30.93 -9.86 3.86
CA LYS A 244 30.63 -10.71 2.72
C LYS A 244 30.07 -12.01 3.28
N ILE A 245 28.74 -12.12 3.42
CA ILE A 245 28.09 -13.42 3.62
C ILE A 245 27.08 -13.63 2.50
N ILE A 246 27.43 -14.62 1.69
CA ILE A 246 26.63 -15.26 0.63
C ILE A 246 25.26 -15.67 1.20
N LYS A 247 24.17 -15.28 0.53
CA LYS A 247 23.01 -16.16 0.26
C LYS A 247 22.00 -15.50 -0.70
N THR A 248 22.06 -16.02 -1.92
CA THR A 248 20.95 -16.50 -2.75
C THR A 248 19.65 -15.71 -2.80
N GLU A 249 19.36 -15.28 -4.02
CA GLU A 249 18.14 -14.66 -4.52
C GLU A 249 16.85 -15.28 -3.96
N LYS A 250 16.01 -14.42 -3.36
CA LYS A 250 14.56 -14.47 -3.54
C LYS A 250 14.00 -13.05 -3.44
N LYS A 251 13.74 -12.47 -4.61
CA LYS A 251 12.93 -11.27 -4.80
C LYS A 251 11.55 -11.51 -4.20
N ALA A 252 11.17 -10.76 -3.18
CA ALA A 252 9.77 -10.61 -2.75
C ALA A 252 9.45 -9.12 -2.73
N SER A 253 8.74 -8.67 -3.77
CA SER A 253 8.15 -7.35 -3.87
C SER A 253 6.90 -7.30 -3.01
N PHE A 254 6.89 -6.49 -1.95
CA PHE A 254 5.64 -6.15 -1.26
C PHE A 254 4.96 -4.99 -2.00
N THR A 255 3.97 -5.35 -2.81
CA THR A 255 2.86 -4.50 -3.24
C THR A 255 1.78 -4.55 -2.15
N ASP A 256 1.14 -3.43 -1.80
CA ASP A 256 -0.15 -3.48 -1.10
C ASP A 256 -1.15 -4.01 -2.13
N VAL A 257 -1.43 -5.32 -2.06
CA VAL A 257 -2.29 -6.05 -3.00
C VAL A 257 -3.72 -6.02 -2.43
N SER A 258 -4.72 -5.70 -3.25
CA SER A 258 -6.13 -5.77 -2.83
C SER A 258 -6.46 -7.20 -2.36
N ASP A 259 -7.39 -7.37 -1.42
CA ASP A 259 -7.74 -8.71 -0.91
C ASP A 259 -8.24 -9.67 -2.01
N VAL A 260 -8.95 -9.13 -3.01
CA VAL A 260 -9.37 -9.84 -4.23
C VAL A 260 -8.23 -10.11 -5.23
N ASP A 261 -7.10 -9.41 -5.10
CA ASP A 261 -5.92 -9.61 -5.95
C ASP A 261 -4.95 -10.64 -5.32
N ILE A 262 -5.23 -11.06 -4.08
CA ILE A 262 -4.53 -12.11 -3.35
C ILE A 262 -5.36 -13.41 -3.46
N ASN A 263 -4.69 -14.55 -3.65
CA ASN A 263 -5.33 -15.88 -3.74
C ASN A 263 -6.35 -16.04 -4.88
N ILE A 264 -6.11 -15.42 -6.03
CA ILE A 264 -6.91 -15.58 -7.25
C ILE A 264 -7.12 -17.09 -7.53
N PRO A 265 -8.38 -17.57 -7.64
CA PRO A 265 -8.69 -18.99 -7.85
C PRO A 265 -7.99 -19.57 -9.08
N ILE A 266 -7.53 -20.82 -8.98
CA ILE A 266 -6.86 -21.51 -10.07
C ILE A 266 -7.79 -22.56 -10.66
N ASN A 267 -7.97 -22.50 -11.98
CA ASN A 267 -8.66 -23.51 -12.76
C ASN A 267 -7.65 -24.26 -13.63
N ASN A 268 -7.64 -25.59 -13.54
CA ASN A 268 -6.68 -26.43 -14.24
C ASN A 268 -7.10 -26.80 -15.68
N SER A 269 -8.29 -26.36 -16.14
CA SER A 269 -8.81 -26.68 -17.48
C SER A 269 -8.29 -25.71 -18.55
N VAL A 270 -7.41 -26.16 -19.44
CA VAL A 270 -6.78 -25.25 -20.42
C VAL A 270 -7.75 -24.80 -21.52
N LYS A 271 -7.91 -23.49 -21.68
CA LYS A 271 -8.71 -22.85 -22.74
C LYS A 271 -7.84 -22.44 -23.93
N SER A 272 -7.37 -23.44 -24.70
CA SER A 272 -6.36 -23.24 -25.76
C SER A 272 -6.78 -22.33 -26.92
N ASN A 273 -8.09 -22.22 -27.19
CA ASN A 273 -8.67 -21.38 -28.25
C ASN A 273 -9.24 -20.06 -27.72
N THR A 274 -8.89 -19.70 -26.49
CA THR A 274 -9.25 -18.40 -25.92
C THR A 274 -8.06 -17.44 -26.05
N PHE A 275 -8.32 -16.22 -26.49
CA PHE A 275 -7.30 -15.18 -26.69
C PHE A 275 -7.76 -13.89 -26.03
N ALA A 276 -6.83 -13.18 -25.39
CA ALA A 276 -7.15 -11.97 -24.66
C ALA A 276 -6.25 -10.79 -25.08
N LEU A 277 -6.86 -9.64 -25.29
CA LEU A 277 -6.18 -8.34 -25.35
C LEU A 277 -6.63 -7.52 -24.15
N ILE A 278 -5.68 -7.13 -23.31
CA ILE A 278 -5.90 -6.44 -22.05
C ILE A 278 -5.10 -5.15 -22.10
N VAL A 279 -5.78 -4.01 -22.00
CA VAL A 279 -5.18 -2.68 -22.08
C VAL A 279 -5.51 -1.89 -20.82
N GLY A 280 -4.49 -1.33 -20.18
CA GLY A 280 -4.63 -0.44 -19.02
C GLY A 280 -3.85 0.85 -19.23
N ASN A 281 -4.54 1.94 -19.52
CA ASN A 281 -3.93 3.25 -19.76
C ASN A 281 -4.15 4.13 -18.53
N GLU A 282 -3.07 4.40 -17.80
CA GLU A 282 -3.05 5.18 -16.56
C GLU A 282 -2.30 6.51 -16.75
N ASP A 283 -1.10 6.45 -17.32
CA ASP A 283 -0.17 7.58 -17.42
C ASP A 283 -0.34 8.32 -18.76
N TYR A 284 -1.27 9.26 -18.82
CA TYR A 284 -1.49 10.14 -19.97
C TYR A 284 -0.55 11.34 -19.95
N SER A 285 -0.28 11.87 -18.75
CA SER A 285 0.52 13.08 -18.56
C SER A 285 1.99 12.93 -18.98
N SER A 286 2.58 11.74 -18.85
CA SER A 286 3.97 11.52 -19.29
C SER A 286 4.11 11.41 -20.81
N PHE A 287 3.01 11.30 -21.55
CA PHE A 287 2.99 11.11 -23.01
C PHE A 287 2.47 12.34 -23.76
N GLN A 288 1.99 13.36 -23.06
CA GLN A 288 1.43 14.57 -23.64
C GLN A 288 1.96 15.81 -22.93
N VAL A 289 2.46 16.77 -23.70
CA VAL A 289 3.25 17.90 -23.19
C VAL A 289 2.46 18.89 -22.33
N ASP A 290 1.13 18.94 -22.49
CA ASP A 290 0.26 19.94 -21.87
C ASP A 290 -0.69 19.34 -20.80
N LEU A 291 -0.51 18.09 -20.40
CA LEU A 291 -1.37 17.43 -19.42
C LEU A 291 -0.77 17.41 -18.02
N SER A 292 -1.57 17.78 -17.01
CA SER A 292 -1.24 17.57 -15.61
C SER A 292 -1.49 16.10 -15.22
N ASN A 293 -0.83 15.64 -14.15
CA ASN A 293 -1.02 14.26 -13.66
C ASN A 293 -2.45 13.97 -13.16
N GLU A 294 -3.29 14.98 -12.95
CA GLU A 294 -4.70 14.80 -12.57
C GLU A 294 -5.54 14.22 -13.70
N VAL A 295 -5.01 14.23 -14.93
CA VAL A 295 -5.60 13.59 -16.10
C VAL A 295 -5.21 12.10 -16.19
N ASN A 296 -4.41 11.58 -15.27
CA ASN A 296 -4.12 10.15 -15.24
C ASN A 296 -5.31 9.35 -14.72
N VAL A 297 -5.48 8.13 -15.21
CA VAL A 297 -6.52 7.20 -14.73
C VAL A 297 -5.87 6.27 -13.72
N ASP A 298 -5.82 6.72 -12.47
CA ASP A 298 -5.20 5.97 -11.37
C ASP A 298 -5.64 4.51 -11.36
N PHE A 299 -4.68 3.61 -11.15
CA PHE A 299 -4.86 2.16 -11.04
C PHE A 299 -5.17 1.41 -12.34
N ALA A 300 -5.50 2.06 -13.46
CA ALA A 300 -5.84 1.36 -14.71
C ALA A 300 -4.74 0.40 -15.20
N ALA A 301 -3.46 0.73 -15.00
CA ALA A 301 -2.36 -0.15 -15.38
C ALA A 301 -2.18 -1.32 -14.38
N ASN A 302 -2.57 -1.14 -13.11
CA ASN A 302 -2.62 -2.21 -12.13
C ASN A 302 -3.81 -3.15 -12.37
N ASP A 303 -4.98 -2.60 -12.65
CA ASP A 303 -6.22 -3.35 -12.87
C ASP A 303 -6.08 -4.24 -14.11
N ALA A 304 -5.45 -3.76 -15.18
CA ALA A 304 -5.10 -4.58 -16.33
C ALA A 304 -4.15 -5.75 -15.98
N LYS A 305 -3.17 -5.54 -15.07
CA LYS A 305 -2.26 -6.60 -14.62
C LYS A 305 -2.99 -7.65 -13.78
N VAL A 306 -3.86 -7.22 -12.88
CA VAL A 306 -4.70 -8.09 -12.06
C VAL A 306 -5.69 -8.87 -12.94
N PHE A 307 -6.33 -8.20 -13.89
CA PHE A 307 -7.26 -8.83 -14.82
C PHE A 307 -6.55 -9.90 -15.66
N LYS A 308 -5.30 -9.66 -16.10
CA LYS A 308 -4.46 -10.69 -16.72
C LYS A 308 -4.31 -11.91 -15.81
N ASP A 309 -4.04 -11.71 -14.52
CA ASP A 309 -3.92 -12.81 -13.58
C ASP A 309 -5.20 -13.63 -13.46
N TYR A 310 -6.38 -12.99 -13.46
CA TYR A 310 -7.68 -13.68 -13.50
C TYR A 310 -7.90 -14.45 -14.81
N VAL A 311 -7.52 -13.86 -15.95
CA VAL A 311 -7.62 -14.50 -17.27
C VAL A 311 -6.74 -15.76 -17.33
N VAL A 312 -5.53 -15.69 -16.79
CA VAL A 312 -4.59 -16.82 -16.80
C VAL A 312 -4.95 -17.87 -15.75
N LYS A 313 -5.24 -17.46 -14.51
CA LYS A 313 -5.45 -18.39 -13.37
C LYS A 313 -6.87 -18.94 -13.34
N THR A 314 -7.88 -18.07 -13.41
CA THR A 314 -9.28 -18.44 -13.19
C THR A 314 -9.97 -18.88 -14.48
N LEU A 315 -9.75 -18.14 -15.56
CA LEU A 315 -10.29 -18.48 -16.89
C LEU A 315 -9.42 -19.49 -17.64
N ALA A 316 -8.22 -19.79 -17.09
CA ALA A 316 -7.30 -20.81 -17.58
C ALA A 316 -6.90 -20.63 -19.06
N VAL A 317 -6.82 -19.36 -19.49
CA VAL A 317 -6.29 -18.98 -20.80
C VAL A 317 -4.76 -19.11 -20.76
N PRO A 318 -4.13 -19.81 -21.74
CA PRO A 318 -2.67 -19.88 -21.79
C PRO A 318 -2.05 -18.49 -21.82
N GLU A 319 -1.03 -18.23 -20.99
CA GLU A 319 -0.41 -16.90 -20.91
C GLU A 319 0.11 -16.41 -22.28
N ARG A 320 0.59 -17.32 -23.15
CA ARG A 320 1.01 -17.00 -24.52
C ARG A 320 -0.11 -16.46 -25.42
N ASN A 321 -1.37 -16.69 -25.05
CA ASN A 321 -2.56 -16.21 -25.77
C ASN A 321 -3.06 -14.85 -25.21
N VAL A 322 -2.37 -14.29 -24.22
CA VAL A 322 -2.75 -13.01 -23.58
C VAL A 322 -1.77 -11.91 -23.97
N ILE A 323 -2.29 -10.82 -24.50
CA ILE A 323 -1.56 -9.60 -24.82
C ILE A 323 -1.91 -8.56 -23.76
N LEU A 324 -0.93 -8.17 -22.93
CA LEU A 324 -1.09 -7.10 -21.94
C LEU A 324 -0.35 -5.84 -22.43
N LEU A 325 -1.06 -4.73 -22.52
CA LEU A 325 -0.50 -3.42 -22.82
C LEU A 325 -0.82 -2.46 -21.67
N THR A 326 0.19 -1.74 -21.18
CA THR A 326 0.00 -0.69 -20.17
C THR A 326 0.53 0.63 -20.68
N ASN A 327 -0.24 1.71 -20.52
CA ASN A 327 0.06 3.03 -21.09
C ASN A 327 0.35 2.94 -22.59
N ALA A 328 -0.58 2.33 -23.32
CA ALA A 328 -0.43 1.97 -24.71
C ALA A 328 -0.65 3.17 -25.63
N THR A 329 0.27 3.37 -26.58
CA THR A 329 0.10 4.33 -27.67
C THR A 329 -0.92 3.84 -28.69
N TYR A 330 -1.41 4.73 -29.55
CA TYR A 330 -2.38 4.39 -30.60
C TYR A 330 -1.88 3.21 -31.46
N GLY A 331 -0.62 3.27 -31.90
CA GLY A 331 -0.01 2.23 -32.72
C GLY A 331 0.06 0.87 -32.00
N GLN A 332 0.36 0.86 -30.71
CA GLN A 332 0.41 -0.36 -29.90
C GLN A 332 -0.98 -1.00 -29.75
N MET A 333 -2.00 -0.18 -29.48
CA MET A 333 -3.39 -0.66 -29.37
C MET A 333 -3.87 -1.24 -30.71
N GLN A 334 -3.61 -0.56 -31.82
CA GLN A 334 -3.99 -1.05 -33.15
C GLN A 334 -3.28 -2.37 -33.52
N GLN A 335 -2.00 -2.52 -33.18
CA GLN A 335 -1.28 -3.77 -33.37
C GLN A 335 -1.86 -4.89 -32.51
N GLY A 336 -2.23 -4.59 -31.25
CA GLY A 336 -2.89 -5.53 -30.35
C GLY A 336 -4.22 -6.02 -30.92
N ILE A 337 -5.09 -5.10 -31.34
CA ILE A 337 -6.40 -5.41 -31.94
C ILE A 337 -6.22 -6.24 -33.22
N SER A 338 -5.30 -5.83 -34.10
CA SER A 338 -5.01 -6.54 -35.35
C SER A 338 -4.51 -7.97 -35.09
N LYS A 339 -3.65 -8.16 -34.09
CA LYS A 339 -3.13 -9.48 -33.69
C LYS A 339 -4.25 -10.36 -33.12
N LEU A 340 -5.12 -9.82 -32.29
CA LEU A 340 -6.27 -10.54 -31.74
C LEU A 340 -7.23 -10.99 -32.85
N ASN A 341 -7.51 -10.12 -33.82
CA ASN A 341 -8.32 -10.44 -34.98
C ASN A 341 -7.67 -11.52 -35.87
N LYS A 342 -6.35 -11.47 -36.07
CA LYS A 342 -5.64 -12.51 -36.81
C LYS A 342 -5.72 -13.88 -36.13
N LEU A 343 -5.69 -13.92 -34.79
CA LEU A 343 -5.86 -15.16 -34.03
C LEU A 343 -7.30 -15.70 -34.15
N SER A 344 -8.30 -14.81 -34.22
CA SER A 344 -9.69 -15.17 -34.50
C SER A 344 -9.83 -15.84 -35.88
N GLU A 345 -9.27 -15.22 -36.92
CA GLU A 345 -9.27 -15.77 -38.29
C GLU A 345 -8.68 -17.19 -38.34
N LEU A 346 -7.49 -17.37 -37.76
CA LEU A 346 -6.76 -18.65 -37.75
C LEU A 346 -7.47 -19.74 -36.92
N SER A 347 -8.45 -19.36 -36.08
CA SER A 347 -9.18 -20.29 -35.22
C SER A 347 -10.45 -20.84 -35.87
N GLU A 348 -10.79 -20.41 -37.10
CA GLU A 348 -11.86 -20.98 -37.93
C GLU A 348 -13.20 -21.17 -37.18
N GLY A 349 -13.71 -20.13 -36.51
CA GLY A 349 -14.97 -20.20 -35.77
C GLY A 349 -14.86 -20.72 -34.33
N LYS A 350 -13.71 -21.26 -33.92
CA LYS A 350 -13.54 -21.89 -32.60
C LYS A 350 -12.99 -20.95 -31.53
N ALA A 351 -12.60 -19.73 -31.91
CA ALA A 351 -12.01 -18.75 -31.00
C ALA A 351 -13.02 -18.23 -29.97
N GLU A 352 -12.57 -18.07 -28.73
CA GLU A 352 -13.21 -17.23 -27.72
C GLU A 352 -12.33 -15.99 -27.49
N LEU A 353 -12.85 -14.80 -27.74
CA LEU A 353 -12.08 -13.54 -27.59
C LEU A 353 -12.46 -12.82 -26.31
N ILE A 354 -11.45 -12.29 -25.62
CA ILE A 354 -11.60 -11.40 -24.47
C ILE A 354 -10.91 -10.08 -24.80
N PHE A 355 -11.65 -8.98 -24.74
CA PHE A 355 -11.08 -7.63 -24.80
C PHE A 355 -11.35 -6.93 -23.48
N TYR A 356 -10.31 -6.41 -22.83
CA TYR A 356 -10.41 -5.60 -21.62
C TYR A 356 -9.72 -4.27 -21.86
N TYR A 357 -10.39 -3.19 -21.48
CA TYR A 357 -9.84 -1.84 -21.49
C TYR A 357 -10.17 -1.12 -20.19
N ALA A 358 -9.15 -0.56 -19.54
CA ALA A 358 -9.27 0.43 -18.48
C ALA A 358 -8.50 1.70 -18.86
N GLY A 359 -9.12 2.87 -18.73
CA GLY A 359 -8.52 4.15 -19.07
C GLY A 359 -9.55 5.19 -19.51
N HIS A 360 -9.08 6.28 -20.13
CA HIS A 360 -9.98 7.32 -20.60
C HIS A 360 -10.87 6.83 -21.74
N GLY A 361 -12.13 7.24 -21.64
CA GLY A 361 -13.11 7.09 -22.68
C GLY A 361 -13.84 8.40 -22.87
N LEU A 362 -13.90 8.89 -24.11
CA LEU A 362 -14.52 10.17 -24.43
C LEU A 362 -15.54 10.01 -25.57
N PRO A 363 -16.74 10.61 -25.46
CA PRO A 363 -17.64 10.73 -26.58
C PRO A 363 -17.19 11.87 -27.50
N ASP A 364 -17.30 11.68 -28.81
CA ASP A 364 -17.19 12.78 -29.76
C ASP A 364 -18.35 13.77 -29.55
N GLU A 365 -18.05 15.07 -29.52
CA GLU A 365 -19.03 16.08 -29.12
C GLU A 365 -20.17 16.23 -30.15
N THR A 366 -19.91 15.93 -31.42
CA THR A 366 -20.86 16.11 -32.53
C THR A 366 -21.67 14.83 -32.78
N THR A 367 -20.98 13.72 -33.00
CA THR A 367 -21.57 12.43 -33.37
C THR A 367 -22.04 11.61 -32.17
N LYS A 368 -21.58 11.96 -30.96
CA LYS A 368 -21.80 11.21 -29.70
C LYS A 368 -21.24 9.79 -29.73
N GLU A 369 -20.37 9.48 -30.68
CA GLU A 369 -19.72 8.17 -30.78
C GLU A 369 -18.63 8.03 -29.71
N ALA A 370 -18.51 6.85 -29.11
CA ALA A 370 -17.56 6.60 -28.02
C ALA A 370 -16.17 6.18 -28.53
N TYR A 371 -15.13 6.78 -27.96
CA TYR A 371 -13.73 6.51 -28.27
C TYR A 371 -12.96 6.15 -27.00
N ILE A 372 -12.12 5.11 -27.07
CA ILE A 372 -11.10 4.86 -26.05
C ILE A 372 -9.82 5.59 -26.42
N MET A 373 -9.13 6.13 -25.41
CA MET A 373 -8.04 7.06 -25.60
C MET A 373 -6.68 6.39 -25.33
N PRO A 374 -5.82 6.27 -26.36
CA PRO A 374 -4.40 5.96 -26.15
C PRO A 374 -3.69 7.06 -25.38
N VAL A 375 -2.60 6.72 -24.68
CA VAL A 375 -1.90 7.70 -23.81
C VAL A 375 -1.26 8.84 -24.58
N ASP A 376 -0.95 8.64 -25.86
CA ASP A 376 -0.34 9.64 -26.76
C ASP A 376 -1.36 10.50 -27.53
N ILE A 377 -2.66 10.34 -27.28
CA ILE A 377 -3.73 11.10 -27.95
C ILE A 377 -4.44 12.04 -26.99
N SER A 378 -4.48 13.33 -27.35
CA SER A 378 -5.16 14.36 -26.57
C SER A 378 -6.68 14.19 -26.54
N GLY A 379 -7.27 14.42 -25.37
CA GLY A 379 -8.73 14.50 -25.19
C GLY A 379 -9.37 15.64 -25.97
N SER A 380 -8.61 16.66 -26.39
CA SER A 380 -9.09 17.70 -27.32
C SER A 380 -9.26 17.19 -28.77
N CYS A 381 -8.69 16.02 -29.08
CA CYS A 381 -8.70 15.39 -30.39
C CYS A 381 -9.32 13.99 -30.32
N VAL A 382 -10.51 13.87 -29.72
CA VAL A 382 -11.22 12.60 -29.47
C VAL A 382 -11.28 11.70 -30.72
N THR A 383 -11.50 12.28 -31.91
CA THR A 383 -11.58 11.55 -33.18
C THR A 383 -10.27 10.86 -33.61
N SER A 384 -9.14 11.23 -33.01
CA SER A 384 -7.85 10.54 -33.19
C SER A 384 -7.67 9.34 -32.26
N GLY A 385 -8.60 9.14 -31.31
CA GLY A 385 -8.69 7.93 -30.49
C GLY A 385 -9.18 6.72 -31.27
N ILE A 386 -9.49 5.63 -30.57
CA ILE A 386 -10.01 4.41 -31.21
C ILE A 386 -11.52 4.31 -30.95
N LYS A 387 -12.30 4.40 -32.02
CA LYS A 387 -13.75 4.28 -31.98
C LYS A 387 -14.17 2.87 -31.54
N ILE A 388 -14.98 2.78 -30.49
CA ILE A 388 -15.43 1.50 -29.92
C ILE A 388 -16.15 0.63 -30.96
N ASN A 389 -16.99 1.25 -31.81
CA ASN A 389 -17.70 0.52 -32.86
C ASN A 389 -16.76 -0.14 -33.87
N ASP A 390 -15.59 0.44 -34.14
CA ASP A 390 -14.61 -0.14 -35.05
C ASP A 390 -13.88 -1.31 -34.40
N ILE A 391 -13.66 -1.27 -33.08
CA ILE A 391 -13.18 -2.42 -32.31
C ILE A 391 -14.20 -3.56 -32.40
N TYR A 392 -15.49 -3.30 -32.17
CA TYR A 392 -16.54 -4.33 -32.27
C TYR A 392 -16.61 -4.96 -33.67
N LYS A 393 -16.59 -4.13 -34.72
CA LYS A 393 -16.54 -4.63 -36.11
C LYS A 393 -15.31 -5.51 -36.33
N LYS A 394 -14.15 -5.12 -35.80
CA LYS A 394 -12.91 -5.88 -35.95
C LYS A 394 -12.96 -7.20 -35.20
N LEU A 395 -13.48 -7.23 -33.98
CA LEU A 395 -13.62 -8.46 -33.19
C LEU A 395 -14.65 -9.44 -33.77
N LEU A 396 -15.60 -8.95 -34.57
CA LEU A 396 -16.66 -9.74 -35.21
C LEU A 396 -16.40 -9.99 -36.70
N GLU A 397 -15.24 -9.59 -37.24
CA GLU A 397 -14.89 -9.73 -38.65
C GLU A 397 -14.87 -11.21 -39.10
N PHE A 398 -14.45 -12.11 -38.20
CA PHE A 398 -14.46 -13.55 -38.41
C PHE A 398 -15.43 -14.25 -37.46
N PRO A 399 -15.94 -15.44 -37.83
CA PRO A 399 -16.73 -16.26 -36.93
C PRO A 399 -15.94 -16.57 -35.65
N ASN A 400 -16.57 -16.36 -34.50
CA ASN A 400 -16.05 -16.68 -33.18
C ASN A 400 -17.10 -17.47 -32.40
N LYS A 401 -16.65 -18.35 -31.51
CA LYS A 401 -17.54 -19.07 -30.59
C LYS A 401 -18.13 -18.12 -29.54
N LYS A 402 -17.32 -17.16 -29.07
CA LYS A 402 -17.74 -16.13 -28.11
C LYS A 402 -16.82 -14.92 -28.20
N VAL A 403 -17.37 -13.72 -28.06
CA VAL A 403 -16.60 -12.49 -27.83
C VAL A 403 -17.10 -11.86 -26.53
N THR A 404 -16.18 -11.53 -25.63
CA THR A 404 -16.49 -10.86 -24.35
C THR A 404 -15.68 -9.58 -24.26
N VAL A 405 -16.35 -8.46 -23.99
CA VAL A 405 -15.73 -7.14 -23.89
C VAL A 405 -16.00 -6.58 -22.51
N PHE A 406 -14.94 -6.15 -21.84
CA PHE A 406 -14.95 -5.43 -20.57
C PHE A 406 -14.42 -4.02 -20.82
N LEU A 407 -15.22 -3.02 -20.52
CA LEU A 407 -14.84 -1.61 -20.64
C LEU A 407 -14.97 -0.96 -19.27
N ASP A 408 -13.89 -0.34 -18.83
CA ASP A 408 -13.80 0.44 -17.60
C ASP A 408 -13.31 1.85 -17.97
N ALA A 409 -14.24 2.69 -18.41
CA ALA A 409 -13.97 4.01 -18.98
C ALA A 409 -15.13 4.98 -18.72
N CYS A 410 -14.87 6.28 -18.64
CA CYS A 410 -15.85 7.27 -18.14
C CYS A 410 -17.23 7.35 -18.83
N PHE A 411 -17.39 6.82 -20.05
CA PHE A 411 -18.69 6.78 -20.75
C PHE A 411 -19.51 5.51 -20.52
N THR A 412 -18.98 4.53 -19.77
CA THR A 412 -19.64 3.23 -19.52
C THR A 412 -20.69 3.28 -18.42
#